data_AF-A0A3B0T0L1-F1
#
_entry.id   AF-A0A3B0T0L1-F1
#
_cell.length_a   1.000
_cell.length_b   1.000
_cell.length_c   1.000
_cell.angle_alpha   90.00
_cell.angle_beta   90.00
_cell.angle_gamma   90.00
#
_symmetry.space_group_name_H-M   'P 1'
#
loop_
_entity.id
_entity.type
_entity.pdbx_description
1 polymer ?
#
loop_
_entity_poly.entity_id
_entity_poly.type
_entity_poly.pdbx_seq_one_letter_code
_entity_poly.pdbx_strand_id
1 'polypeptide(L)' 'MAASKNTRRVAIVDALRTPFAKSGTALKSQSTLDLSSAVVGELLARSGVDAGKVDRVVYGS' A
#
# COMPACT_ATOMS: atom_id res chain seq x y z
N MET A 1 -20.06 -32.99 4.18
CA MET A 1 -19.14 -31.83 4.12
C MET A 1 -19.74 -30.80 3.18
N ALA A 2 -20.11 -29.62 3.67
CA ALA A 2 -20.69 -28.58 2.84
C ALA A 2 -19.61 -28.01 1.92
N ALA A 3 -19.87 -28.01 0.61
CA ALA A 3 -19.00 -27.38 -0.38
C ALA A 3 -18.83 -25.90 -0.04
N SER A 4 -17.58 -25.46 0.14
CA SER A 4 -17.25 -24.06 0.38
C SER A 4 -17.75 -23.23 -0.81
N LYS A 5 -18.67 -22.30 -0.53
CA LYS A 5 -19.08 -21.26 -1.49
C LYS A 5 -17.80 -20.62 -2.01
N ASN A 6 -17.61 -20.63 -3.33
CA ASN A 6 -16.42 -20.13 -4.02
C ASN A 6 -16.36 -18.58 -3.96
N THR A 7 -16.38 -18.02 -2.76
CA THR A 7 -16.20 -16.60 -2.50
C THR A 7 -14.76 -16.27 -2.81
N ARG A 8 -14.53 -15.21 -3.58
CA ARG A 8 -13.17 -14.73 -3.83
C ARG A 8 -12.54 -14.42 -2.48
N ARG A 9 -11.58 -15.26 -2.05
CA ARG A 9 -10.91 -15.10 -0.76
C ARG A 9 -10.00 -13.89 -0.85
N VAL A 10 -10.17 -12.96 0.09
CA VAL A 10 -9.36 -11.76 0.21
C VAL A 10 -8.39 -11.94 1.36
N ALA A 11 -7.14 -11.54 1.17
CA ALA A 11 -6.11 -11.56 2.19
C ALA A 11 -5.33 -10.24 2.16
N ILE A 12 -4.92 -9.77 3.34
CA ILE A 12 -3.90 -8.73 3.47
C ILE A 12 -2.56 -9.44 3.40
N VAL A 13 -1.76 -9.12 2.38
CA VAL A 13 -0.48 -9.80 2.13
C VAL A 13 0.66 -9.09 2.86
N ASP A 14 0.65 -7.76 2.89
CA ASP A 14 1.64 -6.94 3.57
C ASP A 14 1.08 -5.52 3.83
N ALA A 15 1.75 -4.73 4.65
CA ALA A 15 1.40 -3.34 4.94
C ALA A 15 2.63 -2.50 5.29
N LEU A 16 2.68 -1.27 4.79
CA LEU A 16 3.73 -0.30 5.09
C LEU A 16 3.13 1.11 5.21
N ARG A 17 3.81 1.97 5.96
CA ARG A 17 3.46 3.39 6.10
C ARG A 17 4.71 4.27 6.12
N THR A 18 4.54 5.54 5.78
CA THR A 18 5.55 6.55 6.07
C THR A 18 5.65 6.82 7.58
N PRO A 19 6.77 7.37 8.06
CA PRO A 19 6.85 7.93 9.41
C PRO A 19 5.89 9.10 9.57
N PHE A 20 5.28 9.23 10.75
CA PHE A 20 4.52 10.44 11.07
C PHE A 20 5.47 11.54 11.56
N ALA A 21 5.30 12.73 11.01
CA ALA A 21 6.05 13.92 11.38
C ALA A 21 5.07 15.04 11.76
N LYS A 22 5.50 15.93 12.66
CA LYS A 22 4.71 17.12 13.00
C LYS A 22 4.59 18.03 11.77
N SER A 23 3.45 18.71 11.62
CA SER A 23 3.26 19.67 10.54
C SER A 23 4.38 20.72 10.52
N GLY A 24 4.88 21.04 9.33
CA GLY A 24 5.99 22.00 9.15
C GLY A 24 7.39 21.46 9.49
N THR A 25 7.56 20.15 9.73
CA THR A 25 8.87 19.55 10.10
C THR A 25 9.48 18.65 9.01
N ALA A 26 9.89 17.42 9.35
CA ALA A 26 10.76 16.56 8.54
C ALA A 26 10.23 16.23 7.14
N LEU A 27 8.90 16.19 6.96
CA LEU A 27 8.25 15.88 5.69
C LEU A 27 7.52 17.08 5.06
N LYS A 28 7.78 18.30 5.54
CA LYS A 28 7.04 19.51 5.11
C LYS A 28 7.13 19.82 3.62
N SER A 29 8.19 19.36 2.96
CA SER A 29 8.46 19.62 1.55
C SER A 29 7.96 18.51 0.63
N GLN A 30 7.34 17.45 1.19
CA GLN A 30 6.81 16.34 0.42
C GLN A 30 5.31 16.54 0.20
N SER A 31 4.84 16.38 -1.03
CA SER A 31 3.42 16.32 -1.31
C SER A 31 2.82 14.99 -0.85
N THR A 32 1.50 14.91 -0.75
CA THR A 32 0.81 13.64 -0.51
C THR A 32 1.20 12.58 -1.54
N LEU A 33 1.32 12.97 -2.83
CA LEU A 33 1.71 12.05 -3.90
C LEU A 33 3.13 11.52 -3.71
N ASP A 34 4.07 12.35 -3.27
CA ASP A 34 5.47 11.92 -3.04
C ASP A 34 5.53 10.87 -1.93
N LEU A 35 4.86 11.16 -0.80
CA LEU A 35 4.80 10.25 0.34
C LEU A 35 4.10 8.93 -0.03
N SER A 36 3.02 9.02 -0.81
CA SER A 36 2.25 7.86 -1.27
C SER A 36 3.04 6.98 -2.23
N SER A 37 3.74 7.60 -3.19
CA SER A 37 4.52 6.88 -4.19
C SER A 37 5.72 6.18 -3.55
N ALA A 38 6.42 6.87 -2.63
CA ALA A 38 7.55 6.29 -1.91
C ALA A 38 7.15 5.07 -1.08
N VAL A 39 6.03 5.12 -0.35
CA VAL A 39 5.59 3.99 0.47
C VAL A 39 5.10 2.80 -0.36
N VAL A 40 4.40 3.04 -1.48
CA VAL A 40 3.95 1.96 -2.37
C VAL A 40 5.13 1.27 -3.05
N GLY A 41 6.13 2.03 -3.50
CA GLY A 41 7.36 1.46 -4.08
C GLY A 41 8.08 0.53 -3.09
N GLU A 42 8.26 0.99 -1.85
CA GLU A 42 8.90 0.20 -0.80
C GLU A 42 8.05 -1.02 -0.38
N LEU A 43 6.72 -0.90 -0.35
CA LEU A 43 5.82 -2.02 -0.07
C LEU A 43 5.96 -3.14 -1.11
N LEU A 44 6.00 -2.78 -2.40
CA LEU A 44 6.18 -3.75 -3.48
C LEU A 44 7.56 -4.42 -3.40
N ALA A 45 8.61 -3.64 -3.13
CA ALA A 45 9.96 -4.16 -2.97
C ALA A 45 10.09 -5.16 -1.79
N ARG A 46 9.43 -4.89 -0.66
CA ARG A 46 9.46 -5.77 0.53
C ARG A 46 8.58 -7.01 0.40
N SER A 47 7.40 -6.85 -0.17
CA SER A 47 6.43 -7.95 -0.33
C SER A 47 6.82 -8.93 -1.44
N GLY A 48 7.72 -8.53 -2.35
CA GLY A 48 8.08 -9.33 -3.53
C GLY A 48 6.96 -9.44 -4.57
N VAL A 49 5.92 -8.61 -4.44
CA VAL A 49 4.81 -8.55 -5.39
C VAL A 49 5.27 -7.85 -6.66
N ASP A 50 5.12 -8.54 -7.79
CA ASP A 50 5.35 -7.96 -9.12
C ASP A 50 4.34 -6.83 -9.38
N ALA A 51 4.85 -5.62 -9.62
CA ALA A 51 4.06 -4.44 -9.92
C ALA A 51 3.14 -4.63 -11.14
N GLY A 52 3.55 -5.46 -12.12
CA GLY A 52 2.75 -5.78 -13.31
C GLY A 52 1.49 -6.59 -13.02
N LYS A 53 1.36 -7.16 -11.81
CA LYS A 53 0.17 -7.91 -11.37
C LYS A 53 -0.83 -7.07 -10.59
N VAL A 54 -0.55 -5.78 -10.36
CA VAL A 54 -1.44 -4.88 -9.63
C VAL A 54 -2.44 -4.26 -10.61
N ASP A 55 -3.68 -4.76 -10.59
CA ASP A 55 -4.74 -4.26 -11.49
C ASP A 55 -5.27 -2.87 -11.09
N ARG A 56 -5.26 -2.56 -9.78
CA ARG A 56 -5.85 -1.33 -9.23
C ARG A 56 -5.08 -0.84 -8.03
N VAL A 57 -4.93 0.49 -7.97
CA VAL A 57 -4.41 1.22 -6.82
C VAL A 57 -5.51 2.17 -6.34
N VAL A 58 -5.81 2.13 -5.04
CA VAL A 58 -6.85 2.97 -4.43
C VAL A 58 -6.23 3.74 -3.27
N TYR A 59 -6.34 5.06 -3.32
CA TYR A 59 -5.88 5.96 -2.26
C TYR A 59 -7.08 6.52 -1.49
N GLY A 60 -6.94 6.65 -0.17
CA GLY A 60 -7.85 7.44 0.65
C GLY A 60 -7.37 8.90 0.70
N SER A 61 -8.27 9.85 0.47
CA SER A 61 -8.02 11.30 0.59
C SER A 61 -8.47 11.83 1.93
#